data_AF-A0A920M874-F1
#
_entry.id   AF-A0A920M874-F1
#
_cell.length_a   1.000
_cell.length_b   1.000
_cell.length_c   1.000
_cell.angle_alpha   90.00
_cell.angle_beta   90.00
_cell.angle_gamma   90.00
#
_symmetry.space_group_name_H-M   'P 1'
#
loop_
_entity.id
_entity.type
_entity.pdbx_description
1 polymer ?
#
loop_
_entity_poly.entity_id
_entity_poly.type
_entity_poly.pdbx_seq_one_letter_code
_entity_poly.pdbx_strand_id
1 'polypeptide(L)'
;MLGDGYTNVAVVSRADDYGVGFNAEFEPAIASGGGTIVYNTPYAPEATSFDDVVQDVVASGPDAVVLVAFEEGIQILQTMVEQGAGPDAIQIYITDGMATGELGVLMMRATQVLLQE
;
A
#
# COMPACT_ATOMS: atom_id res chain seq x y z
N MET A 1 -12.57 -2.76 -1.53
CA MET A 1 -12.39 -1.29 -1.53
C MET A 1 -13.72 -0.55 -1.61
N LEU A 2 -14.25 -0.22 -2.81
CA LEU A 2 -15.46 0.60 -2.92
C LEU A 2 -16.71 -0.06 -2.31
N GLY A 3 -16.86 -1.38 -2.52
CA GLY A 3 -17.96 -2.15 -1.92
C GLY A 3 -17.91 -2.22 -0.39
N ASP A 4 -16.76 -1.95 0.20
CA ASP A 4 -16.54 -1.91 1.65
C ASP A 4 -16.72 -0.49 2.22
N GLY A 5 -17.10 0.49 1.38
CA GLY A 5 -17.39 1.86 1.77
C GLY A 5 -16.21 2.84 1.70
N TYR A 6 -15.03 2.39 1.30
CA TYR A 6 -13.86 3.27 1.13
C TYR A 6 -13.91 3.98 -0.22
N THR A 7 -13.99 5.31 -0.22
CA THR A 7 -14.15 6.09 -1.47
C THR A 7 -12.96 6.98 -1.79
N ASN A 8 -12.10 7.32 -0.82
CA ASN A 8 -10.81 7.99 -1.08
C ASN A 8 -9.69 6.98 -0.91
N VAL A 9 -9.04 6.59 -1.99
CA VAL A 9 -8.07 5.49 -1.99
C VAL A 9 -6.70 5.97 -2.44
N ALA A 10 -5.66 5.51 -1.76
CA ALA A 10 -4.28 5.63 -2.23
C ALA A 10 -3.88 4.35 -2.95
N VAL A 11 -3.35 4.49 -4.15
CA VAL A 11 -2.80 3.40 -4.96
C VAL A 11 -1.29 3.51 -4.90
N VAL A 12 -0.65 2.55 -4.22
CA VAL A 12 0.80 2.49 -4.06
C VAL A 12 1.30 1.37 -4.96
N SER A 13 1.83 1.73 -6.12
CA SER A 13 2.20 0.78 -7.17
C SER A 13 3.67 0.87 -7.53
N ARG A 14 4.28 -0.29 -7.81
CA ARG A 14 5.64 -0.35 -8.40
C ARG A 14 5.71 0.42 -9.72
N ALA A 15 6.85 1.05 -9.98
CA ALA A 15 7.17 1.73 -11.23
C ALA A 15 7.66 0.75 -12.32
N ASP A 16 6.92 -0.35 -12.53
CA ASP A 16 7.17 -1.34 -13.57
C ASP A 16 5.86 -1.76 -14.27
N ASP A 17 5.96 -2.65 -15.27
CA ASP A 17 4.82 -3.10 -16.07
C ASP A 17 3.70 -3.76 -15.22
N TYR A 18 4.06 -4.35 -14.08
CA TYR A 18 3.08 -4.96 -13.17
C TYR A 18 2.22 -3.88 -12.50
N GLY A 19 2.86 -2.83 -11.94
CA GLY A 19 2.13 -1.70 -11.36
C GLY A 19 1.34 -0.90 -12.39
N VAL A 20 1.93 -0.64 -13.57
CA VAL A 20 1.25 0.06 -14.67
C VAL A 20 -0.01 -0.66 -15.11
N GLY A 21 0.04 -2.00 -15.24
CA GLY A 21 -1.12 -2.81 -15.61
C GLY A 21 -2.28 -2.67 -14.62
N PHE A 22 -2.00 -2.71 -13.31
CA PHE A 22 -3.04 -2.50 -12.30
C PHE A 22 -3.60 -1.08 -12.32
N ASN A 23 -2.77 -0.06 -12.46
CA ASN A 23 -3.22 1.33 -12.49
C ASN A 23 -4.17 1.61 -13.66
N ALA A 24 -3.88 1.02 -14.84
CA ALA A 24 -4.74 1.15 -16.02
C ALA A 24 -6.17 0.60 -15.79
N GLU A 25 -6.33 -0.36 -14.88
CA GLU A 25 -7.63 -0.93 -14.51
C GLU A 25 -8.26 -0.20 -13.31
N PHE A 26 -7.45 0.17 -12.31
CA PHE A 26 -7.91 0.84 -11.10
C PHE A 26 -8.47 2.23 -11.36
N GLU A 27 -7.78 3.05 -12.18
CA GLU A 27 -8.23 4.41 -12.49
C GLU A 27 -9.68 4.47 -13.02
N PRO A 28 -10.03 3.78 -14.12
CA PRO A 28 -11.40 3.82 -14.62
C PRO A 28 -12.39 3.13 -13.69
N ALA A 29 -12.01 2.03 -13.03
CA ALA A 29 -12.91 1.30 -12.14
C ALA A 29 -13.27 2.12 -10.89
N ILE A 30 -12.29 2.77 -10.27
CA ILE A 30 -12.49 3.60 -9.08
C ILE A 30 -13.34 4.82 -9.44
N ALA A 31 -13.01 5.53 -10.52
CA ALA A 31 -13.79 6.68 -10.97
C ALA A 31 -15.24 6.29 -11.31
N SER A 32 -15.44 5.20 -12.07
CA SER A 32 -16.78 4.73 -12.46
C SER A 32 -17.61 4.23 -11.27
N GLY A 33 -16.94 3.73 -10.24
CA GLY A 33 -17.56 3.33 -8.98
C GLY A 33 -17.82 4.50 -8.01
N GLY A 34 -17.49 5.73 -8.38
CA GLY A 34 -17.71 6.93 -7.56
C GLY A 34 -16.65 7.19 -6.49
N GLY A 35 -15.50 6.52 -6.57
CA GLY A 35 -14.34 6.79 -5.73
C GLY A 35 -13.37 7.80 -6.34
N THR A 36 -12.40 8.24 -5.54
CA THR A 36 -11.32 9.15 -5.90
C THR A 36 -9.99 8.51 -5.53
N ILE A 37 -9.02 8.57 -6.45
CA ILE A 37 -7.64 8.22 -6.15
C ILE A 37 -6.94 9.47 -5.62
N VAL A 38 -6.52 9.45 -4.35
CA VAL A 38 -5.87 10.60 -3.67
C VAL A 38 -4.34 10.55 -3.74
N TYR A 39 -3.77 9.39 -4.07
CA TYR A 39 -2.36 9.17 -4.32
C TYR A 39 -2.19 8.06 -5.36
N ASN A 40 -1.33 8.27 -6.36
CA ASN A 40 -1.00 7.27 -7.41
C ASN A 40 0.42 7.44 -7.96
N THR A 41 1.35 7.97 -7.16
CA THR A 41 2.74 8.13 -7.62
C THR A 41 3.43 6.76 -7.57
N PRO A 42 3.94 6.23 -8.69
CA PRO A 42 4.62 4.94 -8.65
C PRO A 42 5.96 5.01 -7.90
N TYR A 43 6.30 3.96 -7.17
CA TYR A 43 7.56 3.87 -6.42
C TYR A 43 8.60 3.00 -7.15
N ALA A 44 9.89 3.29 -6.99
CA ALA A 44 10.97 2.44 -7.50
C ALA A 44 11.10 1.19 -6.60
N PRO A 45 10.86 -0.03 -7.10
CA PRO A 45 10.90 -1.23 -6.25
C PRO A 45 12.29 -1.58 -5.72
N GLU A 46 13.35 -1.07 -6.35
CA GLU A 46 14.74 -1.23 -5.93
C GLU A 46 15.21 -0.16 -4.92
N ALA A 47 14.32 0.73 -4.47
CA ALA A 47 14.65 1.74 -3.48
C ALA A 47 15.12 1.12 -2.17
N THR A 48 16.05 1.79 -1.49
CA THR A 48 16.59 1.32 -0.20
C THR A 48 15.72 1.70 1.00
N SER A 49 14.80 2.65 0.82
CA SER A 49 13.81 3.09 1.78
C SER A 49 12.53 3.52 1.05
N PHE A 50 11.39 3.48 1.75
CA PHE A 50 10.09 3.91 1.28
C PHE A 50 9.47 5.03 2.16
N ASP A 51 10.28 5.71 2.98
CA ASP A 51 9.82 6.74 3.92
C ASP A 51 9.03 7.85 3.23
N ASP A 52 9.56 8.40 2.14
CA ASP A 52 8.91 9.47 1.36
C ASP A 52 7.60 8.99 0.72
N VAL A 53 7.58 7.75 0.21
CA VAL A 53 6.38 7.14 -0.39
C VAL A 53 5.28 7.07 0.66
N VAL A 54 5.59 6.54 1.84
CA VAL A 54 4.62 6.42 2.94
C VAL A 54 4.20 7.80 3.46
N GLN A 55 5.14 8.75 3.59
CA GLN A 55 4.82 10.10 4.04
C GLN A 55 3.82 10.79 3.10
N ASP A 56 4.00 10.66 1.79
CA ASP A 56 3.08 11.23 0.80
C ASP A 56 1.72 10.52 0.81
N VAL A 57 1.69 9.20 1.01
CA VAL A 57 0.46 8.43 1.20
C VAL A 57 -0.30 8.94 2.43
N VAL A 58 0.37 9.08 3.58
CA VAL A 58 -0.23 9.60 4.81
C VAL A 58 -0.75 11.02 4.60
N ALA A 59 0.04 11.88 3.96
CA ALA A 59 -0.33 13.27 3.69
C ALA A 59 -1.53 13.41 2.73
N SER A 60 -1.74 12.42 1.85
CA SER A 60 -2.91 12.40 0.94
C SER A 60 -4.24 12.10 1.65
N GLY A 61 -4.21 11.65 2.90
CA GLY A 61 -5.39 11.37 3.73
C GLY A 61 -6.36 10.32 3.17
N PRO A 62 -5.89 9.13 2.73
CA PRO A 62 -6.77 8.10 2.19
C PRO A 62 -7.60 7.41 3.29
N ASP A 63 -8.78 6.92 2.93
CA ASP A 63 -9.60 6.04 3.78
C ASP A 63 -9.15 4.57 3.68
N ALA A 64 -8.49 4.21 2.57
CA ALA A 64 -7.87 2.91 2.34
C ALA A 64 -6.67 2.99 1.38
N VAL A 65 -5.75 2.05 1.52
CA VAL A 65 -4.57 1.90 0.66
C VAL A 65 -4.65 0.58 -0.10
N VAL A 66 -4.36 0.59 -1.39
CA VAL A 66 -4.02 -0.63 -2.13
C VAL A 66 -2.53 -0.63 -2.47
N LEU A 67 -1.86 -1.69 -2.05
CA LEU A 67 -0.44 -1.91 -2.27
C LEU A 67 -0.25 -2.95 -3.37
N VAL A 68 0.23 -2.48 -4.53
CA VAL A 68 0.57 -3.31 -5.69
C VAL A 68 2.07 -3.55 -5.69
N ALA A 69 2.48 -4.62 -5.01
CA ALA A 69 3.87 -4.91 -4.68
C ALA A 69 4.18 -6.41 -4.75
N PHE A 70 5.48 -6.74 -4.65
CA PHE A 70 5.95 -8.09 -4.30
C PHE A 70 6.55 -8.07 -2.88
N GLU A 71 7.58 -8.87 -2.61
CA GLU A 71 8.18 -9.03 -1.27
C GLU A 71 8.65 -7.71 -0.65
N GLU A 72 9.12 -6.74 -1.45
CA GLU A 72 9.54 -5.42 -0.96
C GLU A 72 8.40 -4.62 -0.33
N GLY A 73 7.14 -4.93 -0.66
CA GLY A 73 5.99 -4.28 -0.05
C GLY A 73 5.85 -4.58 1.44
N ILE A 74 6.54 -5.59 1.98
CA ILE A 74 6.66 -5.79 3.43
C ILE A 74 7.38 -4.61 4.09
N GLN A 75 8.41 -4.05 3.44
CA GLN A 75 9.12 -2.88 3.95
C GLN A 75 8.22 -1.63 3.88
N ILE A 76 7.41 -1.48 2.81
CA ILE A 76 6.41 -0.41 2.74
C ILE A 76 5.41 -0.53 3.89
N LEU A 77 4.89 -1.73 4.15
CA LEU A 77 3.95 -1.96 5.26
C LEU A 77 4.59 -1.70 6.64
N GLN A 78 5.87 -2.04 6.82
CA GLN A 78 6.63 -1.70 8.02
C GLN A 78 6.68 -0.19 8.23
N THR A 79 7.13 0.54 7.21
CA THR A 79 7.20 2.00 7.25
C THR A 79 5.81 2.61 7.49
N MET A 80 4.74 2.05 6.92
CA MET A 80 3.37 2.47 7.21
C MET A 80 3.01 2.27 8.70
N VAL A 81 3.36 1.13 9.30
CA VAL A 81 3.14 0.89 10.75
C VAL A 81 3.93 1.90 11.59
N GLU A 82 5.21 2.13 11.26
CA GLU A 82 6.07 3.09 11.95
C GLU A 82 5.53 4.52 11.90
N GLN A 83 4.97 4.91 10.75
CA GLN A 83 4.36 6.23 10.55
C GLN A 83 2.89 6.31 11.02
N GLY A 84 2.38 5.29 11.71
CA GLY A 84 1.03 5.29 12.28
C GLY A 84 -0.10 5.06 11.27
N ALA A 85 0.21 4.58 10.08
CA ALA A 85 -0.71 4.22 9.00
C ALA A 85 -0.72 2.70 8.74
N GLY A 86 -0.45 1.89 9.77
CA GLY A 86 -0.53 0.43 9.67
C GLY A 86 -1.97 -0.10 9.57
N PRO A 87 -2.14 -1.44 9.45
CA PRO A 87 -3.46 -2.09 9.34
C PRO A 87 -4.44 -1.81 10.49
N ASP A 88 -3.93 -1.42 11.68
CA ASP A 88 -4.76 -1.03 12.83
C ASP A 88 -5.37 0.37 12.67
N ALA A 89 -4.83 1.21 11.78
CA ALA A 89 -5.23 2.60 11.56
C ALA A 89 -5.96 2.81 10.23
N ILE A 90 -5.55 2.11 9.16
CA ILE A 90 -6.11 2.25 7.82
C ILE A 90 -6.33 0.88 7.19
N GLN A 91 -7.40 0.74 6.40
CA GLN A 91 -7.63 -0.49 5.66
C GLN A 91 -6.61 -0.61 4.52
N ILE A 92 -5.88 -1.71 4.53
CA ILE A 92 -4.89 -2.03 3.50
C ILE A 92 -5.36 -3.22 2.68
N TYR A 93 -5.30 -3.10 1.37
CA TYR A 93 -5.49 -4.17 0.39
C TYR A 93 -4.16 -4.45 -0.27
N ILE A 94 -3.87 -5.72 -0.55
CA ILE A 94 -2.64 -6.14 -1.21
C ILE A 94 -2.98 -6.93 -2.47
N THR A 95 -2.11 -6.91 -3.46
CA THR A 95 -2.23 -7.83 -4.60
C THR A 95 -1.71 -9.23 -4.25
N ASP A 96 -2.04 -10.19 -5.10
CA ASP A 96 -1.59 -11.58 -4.95
C ASP A 96 -0.07 -11.72 -5.02
N GLY A 97 0.62 -10.80 -5.71
CA GLY A 97 2.08 -10.67 -5.68
C GLY A 97 2.69 -10.59 -4.28
N MET A 98 1.93 -10.10 -3.29
CA MET A 98 2.32 -10.08 -1.87
C MET A 98 1.71 -11.20 -1.02
N ALA A 99 0.64 -11.84 -1.49
CA ALA A 99 -0.16 -12.78 -0.73
C ALA A 99 0.53 -14.16 -0.61
N THR A 100 1.64 -14.20 0.13
CA THR A 100 2.35 -15.44 0.46
C THR A 100 1.78 -16.08 1.73
N GLY A 101 1.88 -17.41 1.86
CA GLY A 101 1.47 -18.11 3.09
C GLY A 101 2.26 -17.69 4.35
N GLU A 102 3.39 -17.03 4.16
CA GLU A 102 4.28 -16.55 5.22
C GLU A 102 4.03 -15.09 5.61
N LEU A 103 3.11 -14.38 4.95
CA LEU A 103 2.90 -12.95 5.17
C LEU A 103 2.66 -12.61 6.65
N GLY A 104 1.85 -13.41 7.35
CA GLY A 104 1.61 -13.22 8.78
C GLY A 104 2.87 -13.41 9.65
N VAL A 105 3.75 -14.35 9.28
CA VAL A 105 5.02 -14.59 9.99
C VAL A 105 6.01 -13.46 9.70
N LEU A 106 6.08 -13.00 8.45
CA LEU A 106 6.95 -11.90 8.04
C LEU A 106 6.54 -10.60 8.72
N MET A 107 5.25 -10.32 8.80
CA MET A 107 4.71 -9.15 9.52
C MET A 107 4.92 -9.25 11.04
N MET A 108 4.78 -10.44 11.64
CA MET A 108 5.10 -10.61 13.06
C MET A 108 6.58 -10.34 13.36
N ARG A 109 7.50 -10.85 12.52
CA ARG A 109 8.94 -10.58 12.66
C ARG A 109 9.24 -9.09 12.50
N ALA A 110 8.58 -8.45 11.55
CA ALA A 110 8.70 -7.03 11.28
C ALA A 110 8.34 -6.17 12.50
N THR A 111 7.16 -6.40 13.08
CA THR A 111 6.71 -5.65 14.26
C THR A 111 7.56 -5.95 15.51
N GLN A 112 8.10 -7.16 15.64
CA GLN A 112 8.95 -7.54 16.78
C GLN A 112 10.29 -6.78 16.80
N VAL A 113 10.84 -6.41 15.65
CA VAL A 113 12.07 -5.61 15.56
C VAL A 113 11.84 -4.17 16.05
N LEU A 114 10.69 -3.60 15.74
CA LEU A 114 10.33 -2.23 16.12
C LEU A 114 10.04 -2.03 17.62
N LEU A 115 9.68 -3.11 18.33
CA LEU A 115 9.42 -3.07 19.77
C LEU A 115 10.67 -3.32 20.64
N GLN A 116 11.85 -3.50 20.01
CA GLN A 116 13.12 -3.76 20.69
C GLN A 116 14.06 -2.54 20.74
N GLU A 117 13.60 -1.37 20.31
CA GLU A 117 14.25 -0.06 20.51
C GLU A 117 13.45 0.81 21.50
#